data_AF-A0A0C9Z8T4-F1
#
_entry.id   AF-A0A0C9Z8T4-F1
#
_cell.length_a   1.000
_cell.length_b   1.000
_cell.length_c   1.000
_cell.angle_alpha   90.00
_cell.angle_beta   90.00
_cell.angle_gamma   90.00
#
_symmetry.space_group_name_H-M   'P 1'
#
loop_
_entity.id
_entity.type
_entity.pdbx_description
1 polymer ?
#
loop_
_entity_poly.entity_id
_entity_poly.type
_entity_poly.pdbx_seq_one_letter_code
_entity_poly.pdbx_strand_id
1 'polypeptide(L)'
;MLFSGTLAILSVEASSLLSASEGETITICPLCETKVANMRYHMGLHILRALNNIPEDINMKQLVSDVSLCGFCGHSGHPDCVITITIKNTATSNAPTQWNTKCVYQHGFHYSFAEQGSKHKPVHNVPLKCELCHPVLPPKPGKSSHRVPTVAINAIWRYNMVEHVLNDHEEYCVPGHRAGGVPMPLGVLKTMQLTELEQASANIPQEKWQLFSIPGDGHDKENMAPSTSHASKRSAPSITAPRASKKTRTNLANAHSAVSLCA
;
A
#
# COMPACT_ATOMS: atom_id res chain seq x y z
N MET A 1 22.82 -25.06 45.37
CA MET A 1 22.77 -23.72 44.74
C MET A 1 21.61 -23.72 43.78
N LEU A 2 20.52 -23.04 44.14
CA LEU A 2 19.32 -22.90 43.31
C LEU A 2 19.56 -21.73 42.37
N PHE A 3 19.73 -21.99 41.07
CA PHE A 3 19.74 -20.91 40.08
C PHE A 3 18.33 -20.32 40.02
N SER A 4 18.17 -19.12 40.56
CA SER A 4 16.99 -18.30 40.35
C SER A 4 16.98 -17.89 38.89
N GLY A 5 16.18 -18.58 38.07
CA GLY A 5 16.06 -18.30 36.64
C GLY A 5 15.43 -16.93 36.44
N THR A 6 16.26 -15.93 36.16
CA THR A 6 15.80 -14.61 35.74
C THR A 6 15.07 -14.77 34.41
N LEU A 7 13.75 -14.52 34.42
CA LEU A 7 12.95 -14.40 33.22
C LEU A 7 13.54 -13.29 32.34
N ALA A 8 14.18 -13.67 31.24
CA ALA A 8 14.61 -12.72 30.23
C ALA A 8 13.37 -12.16 29.54
N ILE A 9 13.08 -10.86 29.76
CA ILE A 9 12.05 -10.15 29.02
C ILE A 9 12.65 -9.83 27.65
N LEU A 10 12.33 -10.65 26.64
CA LEU A 10 12.65 -10.32 25.26
C LEU A 10 11.67 -9.25 24.79
N SER A 11 12.18 -8.09 24.41
CA SER A 11 11.38 -7.05 23.78
C SER A 11 10.85 -7.55 22.44
N VAL A 12 9.54 -7.40 22.20
CA VAL A 12 8.89 -7.75 20.92
C VAL A 12 9.53 -7.03 19.75
N GLU A 13 10.00 -5.80 19.98
CA GLU A 13 10.70 -4.98 18.99
C GLU A 13 12.07 -5.57 18.64
N ALA A 14 12.83 -6.03 19.64
CA ALA A 14 14.11 -6.68 19.41
C ALA A 14 13.96 -8.00 18.63
N SER A 15 12.95 -8.81 18.96
CA SER A 15 12.62 -10.02 18.21
C SER A 15 12.24 -9.71 16.76
N SER A 16 11.45 -8.65 16.55
CA SER A 16 11.03 -8.20 15.21
C SER A 16 12.23 -7.76 14.36
N LEU A 17 13.19 -7.02 14.96
CA LEU A 17 14.42 -6.60 14.29
C LEU A 17 15.32 -7.78 13.91
N LEU A 18 15.40 -8.80 14.77
CA LEU A 18 16.16 -10.02 14.47
C LEU A 18 15.55 -10.76 13.28
N SER A 19 14.24 -11.01 13.28
CA SER A 19 13.57 -11.68 12.15
C SER A 19 13.72 -10.89 10.83
N ALA A 20 13.62 -9.56 10.88
CA ALA A 20 13.82 -8.73 9.69
C ALA A 20 15.26 -8.83 9.15
N SER A 21 16.26 -8.96 10.03
CA SER A 21 17.66 -9.12 9.61
C SER A 21 17.93 -10.44 8.89
N GLU A 22 17.11 -11.47 9.15
CA GLU A 22 17.16 -12.77 8.48
C GLU A 22 16.40 -12.79 7.14
N GLY A 23 15.81 -11.66 6.74
CA GLY A 23 15.00 -11.52 5.53
C GLY A 23 13.61 -12.16 5.64
N GLU A 24 13.19 -12.58 6.83
CA GLU A 24 11.84 -13.08 7.05
C GLU A 24 10.85 -11.92 7.16
N THR A 25 9.70 -12.05 6.49
CA THR A 25 8.64 -11.06 6.59
C THR A 25 8.03 -11.10 7.99
N ILE A 26 8.04 -9.97 8.70
CA ILE A 26 7.38 -9.88 10.01
C ILE A 26 5.87 -10.08 9.82
N THR A 27 5.33 -11.11 10.48
CA THR A 27 3.91 -11.47 10.42
C THR A 27 3.16 -11.16 11.71
N ILE A 28 3.79 -10.59 12.72
CA ILE A 28 3.13 -10.24 14.00
C ILE A 28 2.84 -8.75 14.01
N CYS A 29 1.58 -8.38 14.20
CA CYS A 29 1.18 -6.97 14.27
C CYS A 29 1.79 -6.31 15.51
N PRO A 30 2.46 -5.15 15.38
CA PRO A 30 3.07 -4.47 16.53
C PRO A 30 2.05 -3.88 17.50
N LEU A 31 0.81 -3.64 17.07
CA LEU A 31 -0.21 -2.98 17.91
C LEU A 31 -1.07 -3.98 18.68
N CYS A 32 -1.35 -5.16 18.12
CA CYS A 32 -2.27 -6.15 18.70
C CYS A 32 -1.67 -7.55 18.84
N GLU A 33 -0.39 -7.74 18.48
CA GLU A 33 0.36 -9.01 18.56
C GLU A 33 -0.26 -10.19 17.79
N THR A 34 -1.26 -9.92 16.95
CA THR A 34 -1.91 -10.96 16.15
C THR A 34 -1.03 -11.34 14.97
N LYS A 35 -0.94 -12.65 14.68
CA LYS A 35 -0.27 -13.16 13.47
C LYS A 35 -1.14 -12.88 12.24
N VAL A 36 -0.58 -12.17 11.27
CA VAL A 36 -1.27 -11.69 10.07
C VAL A 36 -0.47 -12.01 8.81
N ALA A 37 -1.19 -12.44 7.77
CA ALA A 37 -0.59 -12.72 6.47
C ALA A 37 -0.37 -11.46 5.62
N ASN A 38 -1.05 -10.35 5.93
CA ASN A 38 -0.92 -9.10 5.20
C ASN A 38 -0.97 -7.92 6.17
N MET A 39 0.21 -7.41 6.54
CA MET A 39 0.33 -6.35 7.55
C MET A 39 -0.38 -5.07 7.11
N ARG A 40 -0.24 -4.66 5.84
CA ARG A 40 -0.87 -3.43 5.32
C ARG A 40 -2.39 -3.43 5.44
N TYR A 41 -3.01 -4.54 5.05
CA TYR A 41 -4.47 -4.70 5.15
C TYR A 41 -4.92 -4.59 6.61
N HIS A 42 -4.27 -5.37 7.48
CA HIS A 42 -4.61 -5.41 8.89
C HIS A 42 -4.39 -4.06 9.57
N MET A 43 -3.24 -3.42 9.34
CA MET A 43 -2.92 -2.11 9.87
C MET A 43 -3.86 -1.02 9.35
N GLY A 44 -4.26 -1.11 8.08
CA GLY A 44 -5.22 -0.14 7.54
C GLY A 44 -6.61 -0.24 8.18
N LEU A 45 -7.04 -1.42 8.66
CA LEU A 45 -8.25 -1.51 9.48
C LEU A 45 -8.07 -0.80 10.82
N HIS A 46 -6.92 -0.99 11.47
CA HIS A 46 -6.61 -0.30 12.72
C HIS A 46 -6.63 1.22 12.56
N ILE A 47 -5.97 1.72 11.51
CA ILE A 47 -5.93 3.16 11.19
C ILE A 47 -7.34 3.69 10.94
N LEU A 48 -8.14 3.01 10.10
CA LEU A 48 -9.50 3.46 9.80
C LEU A 48 -10.40 3.54 11.05
N ARG A 49 -10.33 2.53 11.91
CA ARG A 49 -11.09 2.50 13.16
C ARG A 49 -10.68 3.62 14.10
N ALA A 50 -9.37 3.81 14.29
CA ALA A 50 -8.83 4.88 15.10
C ALA A 50 -9.27 6.26 14.60
N LEU A 51 -9.11 6.55 13.30
CA LEU A 51 -9.51 7.83 12.70
C LEU A 51 -11.02 8.11 12.81
N ASN A 52 -11.85 7.06 12.94
CA ASN A 52 -13.30 7.20 13.04
C ASN A 52 -13.85 7.05 14.47
N ASN A 53 -12.96 6.97 15.47
CA ASN A 53 -13.30 6.72 16.88
C ASN A 53 -14.16 5.45 17.06
N ILE A 54 -13.79 4.37 16.35
CA ILE A 54 -14.43 3.06 16.45
C ILE A 54 -13.57 2.19 17.36
N PRO A 55 -14.15 1.57 18.39
CA PRO A 55 -13.39 0.68 19.26
C PRO A 55 -12.86 -0.52 18.48
N GLU A 56 -11.68 -0.99 18.88
CA GLU A 56 -11.08 -2.19 18.32
C GLU A 56 -11.71 -3.45 18.92
N ASP A 57 -12.04 -4.42 18.08
CA ASP A 57 -12.56 -5.73 18.53
C ASP A 57 -11.48 -6.58 19.21
N ILE A 58 -10.21 -6.28 18.95
CA ILE A 58 -9.04 -7.01 19.42
C ILE A 58 -8.40 -6.24 20.57
N ASN A 59 -7.84 -6.96 21.54
CA ASN A 59 -7.10 -6.36 22.66
C ASN A 59 -5.82 -5.69 22.15
N MET A 60 -5.88 -4.38 21.91
CA MET A 60 -4.75 -3.56 21.49
C MET A 60 -3.76 -3.41 22.64
N LYS A 61 -2.49 -3.73 22.38
CA LYS A 61 -1.37 -3.46 23.29
C LYS A 61 -0.95 -2.00 23.24
N GLN A 62 -1.05 -1.41 22.05
CA GLN A 62 -0.72 -0.02 21.79
C GLN A 62 -1.81 0.60 20.91
N LEU A 63 -2.15 1.85 21.19
CA LEU A 63 -3.05 2.62 20.35
C LEU A 63 -2.35 3.05 19.06
N VAL A 64 -3.13 3.19 17.98
CA VAL A 64 -2.67 3.84 16.76
C VAL A 64 -2.33 5.30 17.09
N SER A 65 -1.21 5.81 16.57
CA SER A 65 -0.85 7.21 16.76
C SER A 65 -1.87 8.14 16.07
N ASP A 66 -1.81 9.43 16.36
CA ASP A 66 -2.75 10.44 15.85
C ASP A 66 -2.26 11.16 14.57
N VAL A 67 -0.94 11.19 14.34
CA VAL A 67 -0.32 12.02 13.30
C VAL A 67 0.54 11.20 12.34
N SER A 68 0.40 11.38 11.03
CA SER A 68 1.33 10.86 9.99
C SER A 68 1.67 9.36 10.12
N LEU A 69 0.64 8.53 10.18
CA LEU A 69 0.73 7.10 10.44
C LEU A 69 1.42 6.31 9.33
N CYS A 70 2.32 5.41 9.72
CA CYS A 70 2.85 4.42 8.81
C CYS A 70 1.79 3.39 8.44
N GLY A 71 1.50 3.22 7.14
CA GLY A 71 0.55 2.21 6.66
C GLY A 71 0.95 0.75 6.91
N PHE A 72 2.16 0.50 7.41
CA PHE A 72 2.64 -0.84 7.78
C PHE A 72 2.65 -1.10 9.28
N CYS A 73 3.12 -0.16 10.11
CA CYS A 73 3.26 -0.39 11.55
C CYS A 73 2.30 0.45 12.42
N GLY A 74 1.62 1.45 11.85
CA GLY A 74 0.68 2.32 12.56
C GLY A 74 1.33 3.33 13.50
N HIS A 75 2.66 3.35 13.61
CA HIS A 75 3.40 4.36 14.36
C HIS A 75 3.61 5.64 13.54
N SER A 76 3.76 6.75 14.25
CA SER A 76 4.06 8.07 13.70
C SER A 76 5.54 8.43 13.80
N GLY A 77 6.00 9.37 12.96
CA GLY A 77 7.26 10.10 13.15
C GLY A 77 8.56 9.32 12.95
N HIS A 78 8.52 8.01 12.69
CA HIS A 78 9.74 7.22 12.51
C HIS A 78 10.37 7.48 11.12
N PRO A 79 11.66 7.85 11.03
CA PRO A 79 12.30 8.16 9.74
C PRO A 79 12.29 6.98 8.77
N ASP A 80 12.38 5.75 9.31
CA ASP A 80 12.29 4.55 8.47
C ASP A 80 10.89 4.29 7.89
N CYS A 81 9.85 4.87 8.49
CA CYS A 81 8.47 4.75 8.00
C CYS A 81 8.12 5.73 6.88
N VAL A 82 9.04 6.64 6.54
CA VAL A 82 8.88 7.50 5.36
C VAL A 82 8.79 6.61 4.13
N ILE A 83 7.75 6.85 3.32
CA ILE A 83 7.52 6.15 2.07
C ILE A 83 7.76 7.09 0.90
N THR A 84 8.54 6.60 -0.06
CA THR A 84 8.83 7.32 -1.31
C THR A 84 8.21 6.56 -2.47
N ILE A 85 7.68 7.29 -3.45
CA ILE A 85 7.17 6.71 -4.70
C ILE A 85 7.93 7.28 -5.88
N THR A 86 8.16 6.44 -6.87
CA THR A 86 8.81 6.81 -8.13
C THR A 86 7.77 6.86 -9.23
N ILE A 87 7.56 8.04 -9.78
CA ILE A 87 6.54 8.28 -10.82
C ILE A 87 7.25 8.59 -12.14
N LYS A 88 6.82 7.90 -13.19
CA LYS A 88 7.13 8.28 -14.56
C LYS A 88 6.06 9.27 -14.99
N ASN A 89 6.40 10.55 -15.06
CA ASN A 89 5.45 11.64 -15.37
C ASN A 89 5.02 11.62 -16.86
N THR A 90 4.44 10.51 -17.32
CA THR A 90 3.90 10.39 -18.67
C THR A 90 2.55 11.08 -18.74
N ALA A 91 2.22 11.69 -19.88
CA ALA A 91 0.94 12.38 -20.08
C ALA A 91 -0.30 11.50 -19.85
N THR A 92 -0.13 10.17 -19.83
CA THR A 92 -1.19 9.17 -19.77
C THR A 92 -1.19 8.33 -18.48
N SER A 93 -0.16 8.38 -17.63
CA SER A 93 -0.18 7.65 -16.37
C SER A 93 0.56 8.37 -15.25
N ASN A 94 -0.17 8.66 -14.17
CA ASN A 94 0.36 9.16 -12.89
C ASN A 94 0.62 8.03 -11.88
N ALA A 95 0.40 6.77 -12.27
CA ALA A 95 0.55 5.63 -11.38
C ALA A 95 2.01 5.48 -10.92
N PRO A 96 2.24 5.27 -9.61
CA PRO A 96 3.56 4.92 -9.09
C PRO A 96 4.10 3.67 -9.77
N THR A 97 5.34 3.75 -10.25
CA THR A 97 6.02 2.60 -10.87
C THR A 97 6.78 1.77 -9.84
N GLN A 98 7.26 2.41 -8.78
CA GLN A 98 7.97 1.79 -7.67
C GLN A 98 7.67 2.57 -6.39
N TRP A 99 7.80 1.92 -5.25
CA TRP A 99 7.76 2.53 -3.95
C TRP A 99 8.89 1.97 -3.07
N ASN A 100 9.32 2.73 -2.08
CA ASN A 100 10.38 2.33 -1.16
C ASN A 100 10.12 2.89 0.24
N THR A 101 10.31 2.06 1.26
CA THR A 101 10.31 2.44 2.68
C THR A 101 11.32 1.56 3.42
N LYS A 102 11.80 2.02 4.59
CA LYS A 102 12.69 1.25 5.46
C LYS A 102 11.94 0.62 6.64
N CYS A 103 10.62 0.76 6.68
CA CYS A 103 9.80 0.21 7.76
C CYS A 103 10.05 -1.31 7.87
N VAL A 104 10.40 -1.79 9.05
CA VAL A 104 10.69 -3.22 9.28
C VAL A 104 9.46 -4.11 9.02
N TYR A 105 8.27 -3.54 9.17
CA TYR A 105 6.98 -4.19 8.90
C TYR A 105 6.54 -4.08 7.43
N GLN A 106 7.40 -3.60 6.53
CA GLN A 106 7.05 -3.47 5.13
C GLN A 106 6.67 -4.82 4.52
N HIS A 107 5.65 -4.80 3.67
CA HIS A 107 5.22 -5.96 2.91
C HIS A 107 5.11 -5.60 1.44
N GLY A 108 5.69 -6.41 0.55
CA GLY A 108 5.60 -6.21 -0.89
C GLY A 108 4.15 -6.26 -1.38
N PHE A 109 3.77 -5.35 -2.27
CA PHE A 109 2.45 -5.39 -2.90
C PHE A 109 2.45 -4.74 -4.29
N HIS A 110 1.54 -5.21 -5.14
CA HIS A 110 1.25 -4.58 -6.42
C HIS A 110 0.30 -3.41 -6.21
N TYR A 111 0.73 -2.23 -6.67
CA TYR A 111 0.00 -0.98 -6.45
C TYR A 111 -1.43 -1.01 -7.03
N SER A 112 -1.59 -1.47 -8.27
CA SER A 112 -2.91 -1.54 -8.93
C SER A 112 -3.92 -2.40 -8.17
N PHE A 113 -3.50 -3.56 -7.63
CA PHE A 113 -4.37 -4.42 -6.83
C PHE A 113 -4.67 -3.83 -5.45
N ALA A 114 -3.75 -3.03 -4.92
CA ALA A 114 -3.93 -2.37 -3.64
C ALA A 114 -4.91 -1.20 -3.72
N GLU A 115 -4.86 -0.47 -4.82
CA GLU A 115 -5.71 0.68 -5.10
C GLU A 115 -7.15 0.27 -5.43
N GLN A 116 -7.35 -0.82 -6.17
CA GLN A 116 -8.67 -1.37 -6.48
C GLN A 116 -9.31 -2.13 -5.31
N GLY A 117 -8.49 -2.72 -4.46
CA GLY A 117 -8.91 -3.60 -3.38
C GLY A 117 -9.73 -4.80 -3.85
N SER A 118 -10.33 -5.49 -2.90
CA SER A 118 -11.24 -6.61 -3.19
C SER A 118 -12.11 -6.89 -1.98
N LYS A 119 -13.14 -7.71 -2.15
CA LYS A 119 -13.97 -8.21 -1.03
C LYS A 119 -13.14 -8.86 0.09
N HIS A 120 -12.01 -9.49 -0.23
CA HIS A 120 -11.14 -10.14 0.75
C HIS A 120 -10.04 -9.22 1.30
N LYS A 121 -9.76 -8.11 0.61
CA LYS A 121 -8.78 -7.09 1.00
C LYS A 121 -9.37 -5.70 0.73
N PRO A 122 -10.41 -5.30 1.49
CA PRO A 122 -11.16 -4.09 1.22
C PRO A 122 -10.38 -2.80 1.46
N VAL A 123 -9.31 -2.82 2.27
CA VAL A 123 -8.52 -1.64 2.64
C VAL A 123 -7.61 -1.20 1.48
N HIS A 124 -7.77 0.06 1.05
CA HIS A 124 -7.00 0.70 -0.03
C HIS A 124 -5.91 1.64 0.49
N ASN A 125 -5.30 1.36 1.65
CA ASN A 125 -4.24 2.21 2.19
C ASN A 125 -2.97 2.09 1.34
N VAL A 126 -2.81 3.00 0.38
CA VAL A 126 -1.68 3.05 -0.55
C VAL A 126 -0.95 4.40 -0.44
N PRO A 127 0.36 4.44 -0.73
CA PRO A 127 1.11 5.69 -0.78
C PRO A 127 0.73 6.50 -2.02
N LEU A 128 0.20 7.70 -1.82
CA LEU A 128 -0.25 8.61 -2.86
C LEU A 128 0.71 9.78 -3.04
N LYS A 129 0.74 10.31 -4.27
CA LYS A 129 1.26 11.65 -4.54
C LYS A 129 0.19 12.68 -4.16
N CYS A 130 0.53 13.66 -3.34
CA CYS A 130 -0.32 14.83 -3.20
C CYS A 130 -0.24 15.69 -4.47
N GLU A 131 -1.37 15.86 -5.17
CA GLU A 131 -1.45 16.68 -6.39
C GLU A 131 -1.34 18.17 -6.11
N LEU A 132 -1.54 18.60 -4.86
CA LEU A 132 -1.35 19.99 -4.43
C LEU A 132 0.14 20.33 -4.24
N CYS A 133 0.90 19.44 -3.58
CA CYS A 133 2.37 19.55 -3.47
C CYS A 133 3.09 19.38 -4.82
N HIS A 134 2.60 18.46 -5.65
CA HIS A 134 3.28 18.05 -6.87
C HIS A 134 2.31 18.05 -8.06
N PRO A 135 1.86 19.24 -8.50
CA PRO A 135 0.87 19.39 -9.55
C PRO A 135 1.37 18.82 -10.88
N VAL A 136 0.47 18.20 -11.63
CA VAL A 136 0.75 17.72 -12.99
C VAL A 136 0.71 18.94 -13.92
N LEU A 137 1.89 19.42 -14.30
CA LEU A 137 1.99 20.52 -15.26
C LEU A 137 1.67 20.01 -16.67
N PRO A 138 0.85 20.73 -17.45
CA PRO A 138 0.57 20.36 -18.83
C PRO A 138 1.88 20.34 -19.66
N PRO A 139 1.99 19.44 -20.66
CA PRO A 139 3.15 19.41 -21.52
C PRO A 139 3.33 20.77 -22.23
N LYS A 140 4.55 21.31 -22.20
CA LYS A 140 4.84 22.60 -22.86
C LYS A 140 4.56 22.47 -24.37
N PRO A 141 3.73 23.35 -24.96
CA PRO A 141 3.45 23.33 -26.38
C PRO A 141 4.76 23.38 -27.19
N GLY A 142 4.87 22.53 -28.22
CA GLY A 142 6.03 22.53 -29.13
C GLY A 142 7.27 21.76 -28.66
N LYS A 143 7.25 21.11 -27.47
CA LYS A 143 8.31 20.16 -27.07
C LYS A 143 7.83 18.72 -27.24
N SER A 144 8.04 18.16 -28.43
CA SER A 144 7.77 16.75 -28.70
C SER A 144 8.71 15.86 -27.86
N SER A 145 8.15 15.18 -26.86
CA SER A 145 8.69 13.97 -26.24
C SER A 145 10.21 13.95 -26.01
N HIS A 146 10.70 14.83 -25.13
CA HIS A 146 11.96 14.55 -24.45
C HIS A 146 11.65 13.78 -23.18
N ARG A 147 12.31 12.63 -23.01
CA ARG A 147 12.23 11.71 -21.87
C ARG A 147 11.76 12.41 -20.61
N VAL A 148 10.56 12.05 -20.18
CA VAL A 148 10.01 12.61 -18.95
C VAL A 148 10.90 12.16 -17.80
N PRO A 149 11.38 13.10 -16.96
CA PRO A 149 12.14 12.74 -15.77
C PRO A 149 11.32 11.82 -14.88
N THR A 150 11.97 10.75 -14.45
CA THR A 150 11.48 9.92 -13.35
C THR A 150 11.80 10.66 -12.06
N VAL A 151 10.79 10.94 -11.25
CA VAL A 151 10.94 11.69 -10.00
C VAL A 151 10.55 10.79 -8.84
N ALA A 152 11.46 10.69 -7.86
CA ALA A 152 11.16 10.13 -6.56
C ALA A 152 10.63 11.24 -5.66
N ILE A 153 9.46 11.02 -5.06
CA ILE A 153 8.82 11.98 -4.15
C ILE A 153 8.42 11.29 -2.86
N ASN A 154 8.33 12.06 -1.78
CA ASN A 154 7.70 11.59 -0.55
C ASN A 154 6.21 11.39 -0.82
N ALA A 155 5.71 10.22 -0.47
CA ALA A 155 4.31 9.88 -0.60
C ALA A 155 3.59 9.96 0.75
N ILE A 156 2.29 10.18 0.66
CA ILE A 156 1.40 10.25 1.81
C ILE A 156 0.47 9.04 1.74
N TRP A 157 0.37 8.28 2.82
CA TRP A 157 -0.60 7.19 2.90
C TRP A 157 -2.01 7.74 2.70
N ARG A 158 -2.86 7.04 1.91
CA ARG A 158 -4.22 7.50 1.56
C ARG A 158 -5.00 8.02 2.77
N TYR A 159 -4.97 7.29 3.88
CA TYR A 159 -5.73 7.65 5.08
C TYR A 159 -5.15 8.87 5.83
N ASN A 160 -3.90 9.24 5.57
CA ASN A 160 -3.27 10.43 6.13
C ASN A 160 -3.46 11.66 5.24
N MET A 161 -4.07 11.52 4.06
CA MET A 161 -4.18 12.63 3.11
C MET A 161 -5.00 13.80 3.68
N VAL A 162 -6.06 13.51 4.45
CA VAL A 162 -6.85 14.54 5.12
C VAL A 162 -5.98 15.37 6.06
N GLU A 163 -5.19 14.71 6.90
CA GLU A 163 -4.29 15.35 7.85
C GLU A 163 -3.20 16.15 7.14
N HIS A 164 -2.59 15.60 6.10
CA HIS A 164 -1.63 16.29 5.26
C HIS A 164 -2.21 17.58 4.66
N VAL A 165 -3.42 17.54 4.10
CA VAL A 165 -4.06 18.73 3.55
C VAL A 165 -4.36 19.76 4.64
N LEU A 166 -4.77 19.32 5.83
CA LEU A 166 -4.99 20.24 6.94
C LEU A 166 -3.70 20.96 7.37
N ASN A 167 -2.57 20.25 7.39
CA ASN A 167 -1.30 20.80 7.88
C ASN A 167 -0.52 21.60 6.82
N ASP A 168 -0.46 21.10 5.59
CA ASP A 168 0.43 21.61 4.55
C ASP A 168 -0.30 22.45 3.48
N HIS A 169 -1.63 22.46 3.51
CA HIS A 169 -2.49 23.12 2.51
C HIS A 169 -3.62 23.92 3.19
N GLU A 170 -3.24 24.89 4.02
CA GLU A 170 -4.16 25.72 4.81
C GLU A 170 -5.16 26.52 3.96
N GLU A 171 -4.82 26.78 2.70
CA GLU A 171 -5.63 27.51 1.74
C GLU A 171 -6.88 26.75 1.29
N TYR A 172 -6.97 25.43 1.49
CA TYR A 172 -8.09 24.60 1.06
C TYR A 172 -9.06 24.27 2.20
N CYS A 173 -10.36 24.29 1.87
CA CYS A 173 -11.38 23.75 2.76
C CYS A 173 -11.39 22.22 2.67
N VAL A 174 -11.61 21.57 3.81
CA VAL A 174 -11.65 20.10 3.92
C VAL A 174 -13.00 19.73 4.54
N PRO A 175 -13.92 19.08 3.79
CA PRO A 175 -15.25 18.77 4.31
C PRO A 175 -15.18 18.00 5.65
N GLY A 176 -16.05 18.38 6.59
CA GLY A 176 -16.06 17.84 7.95
C GLY A 176 -14.94 18.30 8.88
N HIS A 177 -13.90 18.97 8.39
CA HIS A 177 -12.71 19.33 9.18
C HIS A 177 -12.40 20.83 9.20
N ARG A 178 -12.46 21.50 8.03
CA ARG A 178 -12.20 22.94 7.89
C ARG A 178 -13.17 23.55 6.88
N ALA A 179 -14.02 24.46 7.35
CA ALA A 179 -15.02 25.15 6.52
C ALA A 179 -14.45 26.35 5.73
N GLY A 180 -13.37 26.98 6.21
CA GLY A 180 -12.71 28.10 5.53
C GLY A 180 -11.75 27.63 4.44
N GLY A 181 -11.64 28.40 3.36
CA GLY A 181 -10.67 28.16 2.28
C GLY A 181 -11.30 28.01 0.89
N VAL A 182 -10.44 27.81 -0.10
CA VAL A 182 -10.82 27.49 -1.48
C VAL A 182 -11.35 26.05 -1.54
N PRO A 183 -12.39 25.76 -2.33
CA PRO A 183 -12.84 24.40 -2.57
C PRO A 183 -11.70 23.49 -3.04
N MET A 184 -11.54 22.35 -2.38
CA MET A 184 -10.51 21.38 -2.72
C MET A 184 -10.74 20.78 -4.12
N PRO A 185 -9.68 20.57 -4.92
CA PRO A 185 -9.81 19.96 -6.24
C PRO A 185 -10.47 18.58 -6.17
N LEU A 186 -11.38 18.33 -7.12
CA LEU A 186 -12.18 17.10 -7.19
C LEU A 186 -11.32 15.82 -7.19
N GLY A 187 -10.18 15.83 -7.87
CA GLY A 187 -9.25 14.70 -7.90
C GLY A 187 -8.72 14.34 -6.51
N VAL A 188 -8.26 15.33 -5.75
CA VAL A 188 -7.77 15.16 -4.37
C VAL A 188 -8.90 14.65 -3.48
N LEU A 189 -10.10 15.24 -3.58
CA LEU A 189 -11.26 14.82 -2.80
C LEU A 189 -11.61 13.34 -3.03
N LYS A 190 -11.65 12.90 -4.29
CA LYS A 190 -11.91 11.50 -4.65
C LYS A 190 -10.89 10.53 -4.06
N THR A 191 -9.61 10.92 -4.00
CA THR A 191 -8.58 10.05 -3.41
C THR A 191 -8.76 9.82 -1.90
N MET A 192 -9.37 10.77 -1.19
CA MET A 192 -9.59 10.68 0.26
C MET A 192 -10.87 9.94 0.65
N GLN A 193 -11.80 9.77 -0.29
CA GLN A 193 -13.08 9.14 -0.02
C GLN A 193 -12.89 7.65 0.31
N LEU A 194 -13.52 7.16 1.38
CA LEU A 194 -13.55 5.72 1.68
C LEU A 194 -14.62 5.02 0.85
N THR A 195 -14.28 3.86 0.31
CA THR A 195 -15.25 2.99 -0.37
C THR A 195 -16.24 2.36 0.63
N GLU A 196 -17.41 1.93 0.17
CA GLU A 196 -18.38 1.22 1.00
C GLU A 196 -17.80 -0.07 1.60
N LEU A 197 -16.94 -0.77 0.85
CA LEU A 197 -16.26 -1.97 1.33
C LEU A 197 -15.31 -1.66 2.48
N GLU A 198 -14.55 -0.56 2.42
CA GLU A 198 -13.69 -0.11 3.52
C GLU A 198 -14.52 0.23 4.75
N GLN A 199 -15.59 1.01 4.56
CA GLN A 199 -16.47 1.42 5.65
C GLN A 199 -17.08 0.21 6.34
N ALA A 200 -17.68 -0.71 5.58
CA ALA A 200 -18.27 -1.93 6.12
C ALA A 200 -17.24 -2.79 6.87
N SER A 201 -16.02 -2.93 6.32
CA SER A 201 -14.99 -3.78 6.92
C SER A 201 -14.37 -3.18 8.17
N ALA A 202 -14.36 -1.85 8.28
CA ALA A 202 -13.92 -1.13 9.46
C ALA A 202 -15.06 -0.85 10.45
N ASN A 203 -16.28 -1.35 10.20
CA ASN A 203 -17.50 -1.08 10.99
C ASN A 203 -17.83 0.43 11.09
N ILE A 204 -17.49 1.22 10.07
CA ILE A 204 -17.79 2.65 9.98
C ILE A 204 -19.25 2.83 9.52
N PRO A 205 -20.10 3.54 10.28
CA PRO A 205 -21.45 3.88 9.83
C PRO A 205 -21.42 4.73 8.55
N GLN A 206 -22.26 4.37 7.57
CA GLN A 206 -22.28 5.04 6.25
C GLN A 206 -22.56 6.54 6.37
N GLU A 207 -23.36 6.94 7.35
CA GLU A 207 -23.78 8.33 7.58
C GLU A 207 -22.59 9.26 7.87
N LYS A 208 -21.50 8.73 8.47
CA LYS A 208 -20.32 9.53 8.81
C LYS A 208 -19.60 10.09 7.57
N TRP A 209 -19.69 9.40 6.43
CA TRP A 209 -18.94 9.75 5.21
C TRP A 209 -19.80 10.31 4.08
N GLN A 210 -21.13 10.40 4.27
CA GLN A 210 -22.03 11.02 3.30
C GLN A 210 -21.75 12.53 3.08
N LEU A 211 -21.01 13.18 3.98
CA LEU A 211 -20.59 14.58 3.83
C LEU A 211 -19.67 14.82 2.62
N PHE A 212 -19.05 13.76 2.08
CA PHE A 212 -18.17 13.82 0.91
C PHE A 212 -18.86 13.38 -0.38
N SER A 213 -20.12 12.94 -0.31
CA SER A 213 -20.86 12.48 -1.49
C SER A 213 -21.12 13.66 -2.42
N ILE A 214 -20.42 13.66 -3.56
CA ILE A 214 -20.55 14.70 -4.59
C ILE A 214 -21.87 14.45 -5.32
N PRO A 215 -22.84 15.38 -5.25
CA PRO A 215 -24.13 15.17 -5.89
C PRO A 215 -23.96 15.03 -7.40
N GLY A 216 -24.30 13.86 -7.95
CA GLY A 216 -24.38 13.63 -9.40
C GLY A 216 -23.30 12.74 -10.02
N ASP A 217 -22.34 12.20 -9.25
CA ASP A 217 -21.45 11.17 -9.77
C ASP A 217 -22.13 9.80 -9.62
N GLY A 218 -22.57 9.21 -10.74
CA GLY A 218 -23.34 7.96 -10.80
C GLY A 218 -22.49 6.75 -10.41
N HIS A 219 -22.16 6.64 -9.12
CA HIS A 219 -21.34 5.61 -8.49
C HIS A 219 -22.00 4.22 -8.44
N ASP A 220 -22.67 3.79 -9.50
CA ASP A 220 -23.26 2.45 -9.60
C ASP A 220 -22.59 1.70 -10.74
N LYS A 221 -21.39 1.13 -10.51
CA LYS A 221 -20.88 -0.08 -11.22
C LYS A 221 -19.49 -0.59 -10.82
N GLU A 222 -18.63 0.19 -10.15
CA GLU A 222 -17.23 -0.23 -9.93
C GLU A 222 -17.07 -1.39 -8.91
N ASN A 223 -18.08 -1.64 -8.07
CA ASN A 223 -18.09 -2.77 -7.13
C ASN A 223 -18.75 -4.05 -7.66
N MET A 224 -19.20 -4.09 -8.92
CA MET A 224 -19.62 -5.38 -9.48
C MET A 224 -18.37 -6.22 -9.74
N ALA A 225 -18.25 -7.33 -9.02
CA ALA A 225 -17.27 -8.37 -9.30
C ALA A 225 -17.21 -8.58 -10.82
N PRO A 226 -16.00 -8.61 -11.43
CA PRO A 226 -15.90 -8.83 -12.86
C PRO A 226 -16.66 -10.12 -13.16
N SER A 227 -17.78 -10.00 -13.89
CA SER A 227 -18.48 -11.16 -14.40
C SER A 227 -17.47 -11.88 -15.28
N THR A 228 -16.92 -12.97 -14.74
CA THR A 228 -16.12 -13.93 -15.49
C THR A 228 -17.07 -14.58 -16.48
N SER A 229 -17.30 -13.89 -17.59
CA SER A 229 -17.73 -14.51 -18.82
C SER A 229 -16.58 -15.43 -19.26
N HIS A 230 -16.55 -16.62 -18.66
CA HIS A 230 -15.81 -17.75 -19.17
C HIS A 230 -16.31 -17.98 -20.59
N ALA A 231 -15.60 -17.40 -21.56
CA ALA A 231 -15.67 -17.83 -22.94
C ALA A 231 -15.29 -19.31 -22.93
N SER A 232 -16.30 -20.17 -23.01
CA SER A 232 -16.16 -21.61 -23.25
C SER A 232 -15.20 -21.81 -24.41
N LYS A 233 -13.98 -22.22 -24.08
CA LYS A 233 -12.96 -22.60 -25.04
C LYS A 233 -13.43 -23.91 -25.66
N ARG A 234 -14.03 -23.80 -26.84
CA ARG A 234 -14.49 -24.91 -27.67
C ARG A 234 -13.31 -25.86 -27.91
N SER A 235 -13.39 -27.06 -27.32
CA SER A 235 -12.43 -28.14 -27.55
C SER A 235 -12.43 -28.53 -29.02
N ALA A 236 -11.30 -28.36 -29.71
CA ALA A 236 -11.08 -28.94 -31.03
C ALA A 236 -10.63 -30.41 -30.87
N PRO A 237 -11.08 -31.32 -31.75
CA PRO A 237 -10.76 -32.73 -31.68
C PRO A 237 -9.28 -33.00 -31.96
N SER A 238 -8.71 -33.96 -31.23
CA SER A 238 -7.32 -34.38 -31.33
C SER A 238 -7.05 -35.08 -32.66
N ILE A 239 -6.11 -34.55 -33.45
CA ILE A 239 -5.49 -35.29 -34.54
C ILE A 239 -4.17 -35.86 -34.02
N THR A 240 -4.17 -37.17 -33.84
CA THR A 240 -3.02 -38.02 -33.55
C THR A 240 -2.09 -38.07 -34.76
N ALA A 241 -0.83 -37.68 -34.59
CA ALA A 241 0.26 -37.99 -35.53
C ALA A 241 1.61 -38.05 -34.80
N PRO A 242 2.60 -38.79 -35.33
CA PRO A 242 3.50 -39.62 -34.53
C PRO A 242 4.82 -38.96 -34.10
N ARG A 243 5.37 -39.57 -33.03
CA ARG A 243 6.74 -39.45 -32.49
C ARG A 243 7.81 -39.29 -33.58
N ALA A 244 8.63 -38.25 -33.44
CA ALA A 244 9.99 -38.19 -33.99
C ALA A 244 11.00 -38.07 -32.83
N SER A 245 12.04 -38.89 -32.92
CA SER A 245 13.04 -39.15 -31.90
C SER A 245 14.21 -38.17 -31.91
N LYS A 246 14.94 -38.16 -30.78
CA LYS A 246 16.38 -37.86 -30.63
C LYS A 246 16.87 -36.43 -30.94
N LYS A 247 17.40 -35.79 -29.89
CA LYS A 247 18.85 -35.53 -29.78
C LYS A 247 19.22 -35.07 -28.37
N THR A 248 19.85 -35.99 -27.64
CA THR A 248 20.70 -35.71 -26.48
C THR A 248 21.89 -34.88 -26.96
N ARG A 249 22.14 -33.72 -26.34
CA ARG A 249 23.40 -32.99 -26.54
C ARG A 249 24.06 -32.81 -25.18
N THR A 250 24.96 -33.74 -24.91
CA THR A 250 26.03 -33.63 -23.93
C THR A 250 26.92 -32.45 -24.31
N ASN A 251 27.24 -31.58 -23.36
CA ASN A 251 28.43 -30.74 -23.44
C ASN A 251 29.06 -30.68 -22.04
N LEU A 252 30.19 -31.37 -21.96
CA LEU A 252 31.16 -31.35 -20.89
C LEU A 252 32.24 -30.34 -21.32
N ALA A 253 32.57 -29.34 -20.50
CA ALA A 253 33.91 -28.76 -20.45
C ALA A 253 34.07 -27.85 -19.23
N ASN A 254 35.09 -28.21 -18.45
CA ASN A 254 35.68 -27.54 -17.30
C ASN A 254 36.05 -26.06 -17.53
N ALA A 255 36.11 -25.30 -16.44
CA ALA A 255 37.27 -24.46 -16.15
C ALA A 255 37.42 -24.25 -14.64
N HIS A 256 38.57 -24.71 -14.13
CA HIS A 256 39.15 -24.35 -12.84
C HIS A 256 39.37 -22.83 -12.75
N SER A 257 39.21 -22.25 -11.56
CA SER A 257 40.12 -21.21 -11.09
C SER A 257 40.07 -21.08 -9.58
N ALA A 258 41.23 -21.31 -8.98
CA ALA A 258 41.56 -21.05 -7.59
C ALA A 258 41.85 -19.55 -7.40
N VAL A 259 41.42 -18.97 -6.28
CA VAL A 259 41.93 -17.72 -5.72
C VAL A 259 41.99 -17.96 -4.20
N SER A 260 43.14 -18.38 -3.68
CA SER A 260 44.20 -17.54 -3.11
C SER A 260 43.73 -16.71 -1.90
N LEU A 261 44.04 -17.26 -0.72
CA LEU A 261 44.12 -16.53 0.54
C LEU A 261 45.20 -15.44 0.44
N CYS A 262 44.93 -14.29 1.04
CA CYS A 262 45.95 -13.35 1.50
C CYS A 262 45.70 -13.05 2.97
N ALA A 263 46.83 -12.87 3.64
CA ALA A 263 47.04 -12.73 5.08
C ALA A 263 46.44 -11.45 5.67
#